data_AF-A0A353M654-F1
#
_entry.id   AF-A0A353M654-F1
#
_cell.length_a   1.000
_cell.length_b   1.000
_cell.length_c   1.000
_cell.angle_alpha   90.00
_cell.angle_beta   90.00
_cell.angle_gamma   90.00
#
_symmetry.space_group_name_H-M   'P 1'
#
loop_
_entity.id
_entity.type
_entity.pdbx_description
1 polymer ?
#
loop_
_entity_poly.entity_id
_entity_poly.type
_entity_poly.pdbx_seq_one_letter_code
_entity_poly.pdbx_strand_id
1 'polypeptide(L)'
;MLLDNSDEYQYWRDEKLTNTTTELTDCIVEIQNPFKLTPVEKNKLQSLCQKVNFALFQIQPIDQYDEAIISINTQLGLKDFDQHLFVKTGGLAHITQSDKKDQGEFIPYTDKNLGWHTDGYYNTIEQRIRAFSLFCVRPALKGGISEWIDPQMIYILLREDNPDVVKALTHPKAMSIPEHRVDGEV
;
A
#
# COMPACT_ATOMS: atom_id res chain seq x y z
N MET A 1 -13.11 7.32 19.44
CA MET A 1 -12.85 6.63 18.16
C MET A 1 -13.97 7.06 17.24
N LEU A 2 -13.70 7.48 16.00
CA LEU A 2 -14.71 7.98 15.03
C LEU A 2 -15.95 7.08 14.83
N LEU A 3 -15.91 5.85 15.34
CA LEU A 3 -16.96 4.86 15.28
C LEU A 3 -18.21 5.24 16.11
N ASP A 4 -18.05 5.89 17.26
CA ASP A 4 -19.16 6.11 18.22
C ASP A 4 -19.70 7.55 18.24
N ASN A 5 -19.01 8.48 17.56
CA ASN A 5 -19.42 9.88 17.46
C ASN A 5 -19.94 10.19 16.05
N SER A 6 -21.25 10.44 15.93
CA SER A 6 -21.90 10.73 14.66
C SER A 6 -21.41 12.04 14.03
N ASP A 7 -21.16 13.08 14.81
CA ASP A 7 -20.78 14.39 14.29
C ASP A 7 -19.33 14.38 13.77
N GLU A 8 -18.42 13.75 14.52
CA GLU A 8 -17.03 13.52 14.05
C GLU A 8 -17.00 12.68 12.77
N TYR A 9 -17.84 11.65 12.69
CA TYR A 9 -17.94 10.82 11.49
C TYR A 9 -18.45 11.61 10.29
N GLN A 10 -19.53 12.36 10.44
CA GLN A 10 -20.10 13.15 9.34
C GLN A 10 -19.09 14.19 8.85
N TYR A 11 -18.43 14.90 9.76
CA TYR A 11 -17.38 15.85 9.42
C TYR A 11 -16.26 15.18 8.61
N TRP A 12 -15.70 14.07 9.11
CA TRP A 12 -14.63 13.34 8.43
C TRP A 12 -15.08 12.77 7.07
N ARG A 13 -16.28 12.19 7.00
CA ARG A 13 -16.87 11.65 5.77
C ARG A 13 -17.00 12.74 4.72
N ASP A 14 -17.60 13.87 5.07
CA ASP A 14 -17.85 14.97 4.15
C ASP A 14 -16.53 15.60 3.69
N GLU A 15 -15.55 15.73 4.59
CA GLU A 15 -14.19 16.15 4.24
C GLU A 15 -13.53 15.17 3.25
N LYS A 16 -13.61 13.86 3.50
CA LYS A 16 -13.03 12.83 2.64
C LYS A 16 -13.66 12.82 1.25
N LEU A 17 -15.00 12.86 1.18
CA LEU A 17 -15.74 12.84 -0.09
C LEU A 17 -15.50 14.13 -0.91
N THR A 18 -15.36 15.28 -0.25
CA THR A 18 -15.10 16.55 -0.94
C THR A 18 -13.67 16.64 -1.48
N ASN A 19 -12.70 16.01 -0.81
CA ASN A 19 -11.28 16.11 -1.14
C ASN A 19 -10.73 14.93 -1.97
N THR A 20 -11.56 13.94 -2.30
CA THR A 20 -11.15 12.83 -3.15
C THR A 20 -11.05 13.26 -4.63
N THR A 21 -10.34 12.50 -5.45
CA THR A 21 -10.32 12.65 -6.91
C THR A 21 -10.70 11.33 -7.57
N THR A 22 -11.36 11.42 -8.73
CA THR A 22 -11.69 10.28 -9.59
C THR A 22 -10.71 10.12 -10.74
N GLU A 23 -9.84 11.10 -10.98
CA GLU A 23 -8.92 11.12 -12.11
C GLU A 23 -7.52 10.65 -11.69
N LEU A 24 -7.04 9.58 -12.29
CA LEU A 24 -5.73 9.00 -11.96
C LEU A 24 -4.58 9.98 -12.23
N THR A 25 -4.73 10.86 -13.22
CA THR A 25 -3.72 11.86 -13.60
C THR A 25 -3.45 12.86 -12.48
N ASP A 26 -4.42 13.14 -11.61
CA ASP A 26 -4.25 14.06 -10.47
C ASP A 26 -3.37 13.47 -9.37
N CYS A 27 -3.20 12.14 -9.39
CA CYS A 27 -2.41 11.37 -8.44
C CYS A 27 -0.96 11.16 -8.88
N ILE A 28 -0.56 11.63 -10.06
CA ILE A 28 0.81 11.48 -10.58
C ILE A 28 1.69 12.66 -10.13
N VAL A 29 2.85 12.33 -9.59
CA VAL A 29 3.91 13.29 -9.24
C VAL A 29 5.17 12.97 -10.04
N GLU A 30 5.55 13.86 -10.94
CA GLU A 30 6.83 13.78 -11.63
C GLU A 30 7.95 14.21 -10.69
N ILE A 31 8.88 13.30 -10.41
CA ILE A 31 10.05 13.53 -9.59
C ILE A 31 11.24 13.80 -10.51
N GLN A 32 11.79 15.01 -10.44
CA GLN A 32 12.91 15.45 -11.28
C GLN A 32 14.24 14.87 -10.80
N ASN A 33 14.46 14.81 -9.48
CA ASN A 33 15.67 14.25 -8.89
C ASN A 33 15.30 13.31 -7.74
N PRO A 34 15.39 11.98 -7.93
CA PRO A 34 15.03 11.01 -6.89
C PRO A 34 15.94 11.11 -5.66
N PHE A 35 17.17 11.64 -5.80
CA PHE A 35 18.10 11.80 -4.70
C PHE A 35 17.86 13.07 -3.87
N LYS A 36 17.01 13.98 -4.35
CA LYS A 36 16.70 15.24 -3.68
C LYS A 36 15.32 15.75 -4.09
N LEU A 37 14.28 15.22 -3.45
CA LEU A 37 12.93 15.70 -3.59
C LEU A 37 12.85 17.19 -3.19
N THR A 38 12.21 17.95 -4.05
CA THR A 38 11.79 19.31 -3.71
C THR A 38 10.70 19.27 -2.64
N PRO A 39 10.53 20.37 -1.86
CA PRO A 39 9.40 20.48 -0.93
C PRO A 39 8.04 20.31 -1.62
N VAL A 40 7.92 20.74 -2.88
CA VAL A 40 6.68 20.65 -3.66
C VAL A 40 6.35 19.20 -3.98
N GLU A 41 7.30 18.43 -4.53
CA GLU A 41 7.12 17.01 -4.83
C GLU A 41 6.76 16.22 -3.56
N LYS A 42 7.52 16.44 -2.48
CA LYS A 42 7.30 15.77 -1.19
C LYS A 42 5.92 16.07 -0.61
N ASN A 43 5.52 17.35 -0.56
CA ASN A 43 4.22 17.74 -0.01
C ASN A 43 3.06 17.20 -0.86
N LYS A 44 3.21 17.18 -2.19
CA LYS A 44 2.19 16.63 -3.09
C LYS A 44 2.01 15.13 -2.88
N LEU A 45 3.10 14.35 -2.80
CA LEU A 45 3.05 12.92 -2.49
C LEU A 45 2.35 12.65 -1.15
N GLN A 46 2.73 13.36 -0.10
CA GLN A 46 2.13 13.21 1.23
C GLN A 46 0.65 13.60 1.24
N SER A 47 0.29 14.70 0.58
CA SER A 47 -1.09 15.17 0.50
C SER A 47 -1.99 14.19 -0.26
N LEU A 48 -1.49 13.59 -1.36
CA LEU A 48 -2.21 12.56 -2.10
C LEU A 48 -2.45 11.32 -1.24
N CYS A 49 -1.41 10.79 -0.56
CA CYS A 49 -1.59 9.66 0.34
C CYS A 49 -2.59 9.95 1.47
N GLN A 50 -2.64 11.17 1.99
CA GLN A 50 -3.62 11.56 3.01
C GLN A 50 -5.05 11.65 2.45
N LYS A 51 -5.23 12.19 1.25
CA LYS A 51 -6.55 12.45 0.66
C LYS A 51 -7.17 11.22 0.01
N VAL A 52 -6.39 10.45 -0.74
CA VAL A 52 -6.89 9.34 -1.57
C VAL A 52 -6.22 8.00 -1.27
N ASN A 53 -5.42 7.91 -0.20
CA ASN A 53 -4.77 6.68 0.29
C ASN A 53 -3.63 6.14 -0.59
N PHE A 54 -3.22 6.85 -1.64
CA PHE A 54 -2.04 6.52 -2.46
C PHE A 54 -1.52 7.75 -3.21
N ALA A 55 -0.34 7.61 -3.81
CA ALA A 55 0.18 8.53 -4.81
C ALA A 55 0.97 7.73 -5.87
N LEU A 56 0.92 8.18 -7.11
CA LEU A 56 1.79 7.67 -8.17
C LEU A 56 2.96 8.61 -8.33
N PHE A 57 4.15 8.06 -8.54
CA PHE A 57 5.32 8.86 -8.86
C PHE A 57 5.99 8.33 -10.12
N GLN A 58 6.61 9.25 -10.85
CA GLN A 58 7.37 8.96 -12.05
C GLN A 58 8.75 9.60 -11.94
N ILE A 59 9.79 8.84 -12.30
CA ILE A 59 11.16 9.34 -12.43
C ILE A 59 11.64 9.12 -13.86
N GLN A 60 12.64 9.88 -14.27
CA GLN A 60 13.36 9.59 -15.51
C GLN A 60 14.11 8.25 -15.37
N PRO A 61 14.26 7.48 -16.47
CA PRO A 61 15.07 6.27 -16.47
C PRO A 61 16.48 6.53 -15.92
N ILE A 62 16.91 5.69 -14.99
CA ILE A 62 18.21 5.76 -14.34
C ILE A 62 18.74 4.35 -14.11
N ASP A 63 20.04 4.14 -14.30
CA ASP A 63 20.66 2.82 -14.13
C ASP A 63 20.60 2.35 -12.67
N GLN A 64 20.84 3.25 -11.73
CA GLN A 64 20.79 3.02 -10.27
C GLN A 64 19.38 3.23 -9.71
N TYR A 65 18.38 2.56 -10.30
CA TYR A 65 16.98 2.72 -9.90
C TYR A 65 16.74 2.27 -8.44
N ASP A 66 17.47 1.28 -7.94
CA ASP A 66 17.41 0.80 -6.56
C ASP A 66 17.83 1.87 -5.56
N GLU A 67 18.98 2.51 -5.78
CA GLU A 67 19.46 3.63 -4.96
C GLU A 67 18.48 4.82 -5.03
N ALA A 68 17.92 5.09 -6.21
CA ALA A 68 16.93 6.14 -6.40
C ALA A 68 15.64 5.87 -5.58
N ILE A 69 15.11 4.65 -5.60
CA ILE A 69 13.91 4.25 -4.83
C ILE A 69 14.19 4.33 -3.33
N ILE A 70 15.32 3.79 -2.87
CA ILE A 70 15.74 3.86 -1.46
C ILE A 70 15.83 5.33 -1.01
N SER A 71 16.36 6.21 -1.86
CA SER A 71 16.47 7.64 -1.56
C SER A 71 15.10 8.32 -1.47
N ILE A 72 14.19 8.06 -2.41
CA ILE A 72 12.81 8.58 -2.36
C ILE A 72 12.14 8.14 -1.05
N ASN A 73 12.18 6.84 -0.76
CA ASN A 73 11.58 6.24 0.44
C ASN A 73 12.14 6.87 1.72
N THR A 74 13.47 7.03 1.79
CA THR A 74 14.16 7.66 2.92
C THR A 74 13.70 9.11 3.11
N GLN A 75 13.55 9.88 2.04
CA GLN A 75 13.09 11.27 2.08
C GLN A 75 11.62 11.42 2.49
N LEU A 76 10.80 10.40 2.20
CA LEU A 76 9.40 10.30 2.64
C LEU A 76 9.23 9.74 4.06
N GLY A 77 10.30 9.19 4.65
CA GLY A 77 10.30 8.64 6.00
C GLY A 77 10.08 7.12 6.09
N LEU A 78 10.04 6.42 4.95
CA LEU A 78 9.96 4.96 4.86
C LEU A 78 11.35 4.34 5.10
N LYS A 79 11.81 4.38 6.35
CA LYS A 79 13.16 3.94 6.76
C LYS A 79 13.16 2.68 7.62
N ASP A 80 12.03 2.40 8.26
CA ASP A 80 11.81 1.22 9.08
C ASP A 80 10.96 0.26 8.26
N PHE A 81 11.58 -0.82 7.80
CA PHE A 81 10.98 -1.77 6.86
C PHE A 81 10.87 -3.15 7.50
N ASP A 82 9.81 -3.85 7.11
CA ASP A 82 9.54 -5.20 7.55
C ASP A 82 10.66 -6.14 7.11
N GLN A 83 11.20 -6.91 8.04
CA GLN A 83 12.27 -7.87 7.76
C GLN A 83 11.62 -9.22 7.42
N HIS A 84 11.26 -9.42 6.15
CA HIS A 84 10.73 -10.70 5.67
C HIS A 84 11.71 -11.41 4.72
N LEU A 85 11.40 -12.66 4.41
CA LEU A 85 12.27 -13.64 3.74
C LEU A 85 12.91 -13.17 2.41
N PHE A 86 12.33 -12.17 1.75
CA PHE A 86 12.73 -11.73 0.41
C PHE A 86 13.21 -10.27 0.35
N VAL A 87 13.31 -9.62 1.51
CA VAL A 87 13.87 -8.27 1.58
C VAL A 87 15.38 -8.34 1.35
N LYS A 88 15.85 -7.48 0.43
CA LYS A 88 17.26 -7.24 0.15
C LYS A 88 17.72 -5.94 0.82
N THR A 89 18.93 -5.52 0.47
CA THR A 89 19.52 -4.24 0.91
C THR A 89 18.54 -3.08 0.73
N GLY A 90 18.42 -2.26 1.78
CA GLY A 90 17.59 -1.05 1.76
C GLY A 90 16.08 -1.28 1.86
N GLY A 91 15.64 -2.49 2.24
CA GLY A 91 14.21 -2.77 2.42
C GLY A 91 13.47 -3.13 1.14
N LEU A 92 14.20 -3.34 0.03
CA LEU A 92 13.60 -3.65 -1.26
C LEU A 92 13.41 -5.15 -1.45
N ALA A 93 12.22 -5.56 -1.88
CA ALA A 93 11.95 -6.92 -2.38
C ALA A 93 11.69 -6.86 -3.89
N HIS A 94 12.37 -7.72 -4.66
CA HIS A 94 12.20 -7.76 -6.12
C HIS A 94 11.07 -8.71 -6.50
N ILE A 95 9.92 -8.16 -6.90
CA ILE A 95 8.78 -8.93 -7.39
C ILE A 95 9.05 -9.31 -8.85
N THR A 96 9.48 -10.54 -9.08
CA THR A 96 9.80 -11.07 -10.42
C THR A 96 9.50 -12.55 -10.44
N GLN A 97 8.92 -13.03 -11.55
CA GLN A 97 8.64 -14.46 -11.73
C GLN A 97 9.93 -15.28 -11.53
N SER A 98 9.83 -16.32 -10.72
CA SER A 98 10.95 -17.18 -10.35
C SER A 98 10.59 -18.65 -10.57
N ASP A 99 11.46 -19.39 -11.27
CA ASP A 99 11.31 -20.84 -11.46
C ASP A 99 11.85 -21.66 -10.27
N LYS A 100 12.32 -20.97 -9.21
CA LYS A 100 12.83 -21.62 -8.00
C LYS A 100 11.67 -22.11 -7.13
N LYS A 101 11.72 -23.39 -6.73
CA LYS A 101 10.64 -24.06 -5.96
C LYS A 101 10.26 -23.30 -4.66
N ASP A 102 11.24 -22.74 -3.99
CA ASP A 102 11.17 -22.00 -2.73
C ASP A 102 10.59 -20.58 -2.86
N GLN A 103 10.58 -20.00 -4.07
CA GLN A 103 9.97 -18.69 -4.34
C GLN A 103 8.65 -18.79 -5.10
N GLY A 104 8.53 -19.77 -5.99
CA GLY A 104 7.36 -19.98 -6.86
C GLY A 104 6.09 -20.43 -6.13
N GLU A 105 6.15 -20.69 -4.82
CA GLU A 105 4.97 -20.93 -3.98
C GLU A 105 4.36 -19.63 -3.44
N PHE A 106 5.14 -18.54 -3.37
CA PHE A 106 4.66 -17.24 -2.93
C PHE A 106 4.14 -16.44 -4.12
N ILE A 107 2.89 -15.99 -4.03
CA ILE A 107 2.17 -15.34 -5.13
C ILE A 107 2.96 -14.20 -5.81
N PRO A 108 3.72 -13.34 -5.10
CA PRO A 108 4.52 -12.27 -5.73
C PRO A 108 5.55 -12.75 -6.76
N TYR A 109 5.93 -14.03 -6.78
CA TYR A 109 6.95 -14.59 -7.69
C TYR A 109 6.36 -15.54 -8.72
N THR A 110 5.05 -15.46 -8.94
CA THR A 110 4.31 -16.24 -9.95
C THR A 110 3.61 -15.31 -10.94
N ASP A 111 3.12 -15.84 -12.06
CA ASP A 111 2.26 -15.16 -13.03
C ASP A 111 0.76 -15.30 -12.69
N LYS A 112 0.44 -15.86 -11.51
CA LYS A 112 -0.93 -16.04 -11.05
C LYS A 112 -1.53 -14.71 -10.61
N ASN A 113 -2.85 -14.60 -10.73
CA ASN A 113 -3.56 -13.44 -10.23
C ASN A 113 -3.41 -13.32 -8.70
N LEU A 114 -3.15 -12.11 -8.22
CA LEU A 114 -3.09 -11.80 -6.80
C LEU A 114 -4.45 -11.26 -6.35
N GLY A 115 -5.06 -11.89 -5.36
CA GLY A 115 -6.35 -11.45 -4.82
C GLY A 115 -6.25 -10.16 -4.01
N TRP A 116 -7.40 -9.59 -3.66
CA TRP A 116 -7.48 -8.43 -2.76
C TRP A 116 -6.84 -8.74 -1.40
N HIS A 117 -5.90 -7.89 -0.99
CA HIS A 117 -5.22 -8.00 0.30
C HIS A 117 -4.70 -6.62 0.72
N THR A 118 -4.18 -6.53 1.95
CA THR A 118 -3.40 -5.40 2.45
C THR A 118 -2.08 -5.95 2.94
N ASP A 119 -0.95 -5.41 2.50
CA ASP A 119 0.36 -5.95 2.88
C ASP A 119 0.56 -5.95 4.41
N GLY A 120 1.06 -7.08 4.92
CA GLY A 120 1.28 -7.29 6.35
C GLY A 120 0.01 -7.37 7.20
N TYR A 121 -1.16 -7.66 6.61
CA TYR A 121 -2.41 -7.88 7.35
C TYR A 121 -2.36 -9.02 8.39
N TYR A 122 -1.34 -9.88 8.31
CA TYR A 122 -1.03 -10.95 9.26
C TYR A 122 -0.13 -10.50 10.42
N ASN A 123 0.46 -9.30 10.36
CA ASN A 123 1.33 -8.78 11.41
C ASN A 123 0.52 -8.37 12.65
N THR A 124 1.17 -8.37 13.82
CA THR A 124 0.57 -7.77 15.01
C THR A 124 0.37 -6.26 14.82
N ILE A 125 -0.44 -5.64 15.68
CA ILE A 125 -0.70 -4.20 15.56
C ILE A 125 0.57 -3.35 15.76
N GLU A 126 1.53 -3.85 16.54
CA GLU A 126 2.84 -3.25 16.75
C GLU A 126 3.74 -3.35 15.52
N GLN A 127 3.59 -4.41 14.73
CA GLN A 127 4.37 -4.70 13.51
C GLN A 127 3.63 -4.32 12.23
N ARG A 128 2.51 -3.60 12.34
CA ARG A 128 1.67 -3.29 11.19
C ARG A 128 2.43 -2.48 10.14
N ILE A 129 2.26 -2.86 8.88
CA ILE A 129 2.74 -2.06 7.75
C ILE A 129 1.85 -0.82 7.64
N ARG A 130 2.48 0.36 7.64
CA ARG A 130 1.76 1.64 7.59
C ARG A 130 1.76 2.27 6.20
N ALA A 131 2.74 1.90 5.39
CA ALA A 131 2.90 2.34 4.02
C ALA A 131 3.94 1.43 3.34
N PHE A 132 3.86 1.34 2.02
CA PHE A 132 4.89 0.74 1.19
C PHE A 132 5.00 1.55 -0.11
N SER A 133 6.06 1.28 -0.87
CA SER A 133 6.24 1.80 -2.22
C SER A 133 6.36 0.64 -3.19
N LEU A 134 5.71 0.72 -4.35
CA LEU A 134 5.88 -0.23 -5.44
C LEU A 134 6.43 0.51 -6.66
N PHE A 135 7.52 0.00 -7.23
CA PHE A 135 8.16 0.61 -8.40
C PHE A 135 8.22 -0.38 -9.56
N CYS A 136 7.68 0.02 -10.71
CA CYS A 136 7.74 -0.77 -11.92
C CYS A 136 9.10 -0.55 -12.62
N VAL A 137 10.02 -1.50 -12.45
CA VAL A 137 11.31 -1.49 -13.16
C VAL A 137 11.13 -1.84 -14.64
N ARG A 138 10.26 -2.82 -14.92
CA ARG A 138 9.93 -3.25 -16.28
C ARG A 138 8.44 -3.58 -16.36
N PRO A 139 7.67 -2.91 -17.23
CA PRO A 139 6.26 -3.24 -17.42
C PRO A 139 6.11 -4.60 -18.11
N ALA A 140 5.00 -5.28 -17.85
CA ALA A 140 4.63 -6.49 -18.57
C ALA A 140 4.29 -6.17 -20.03
N LEU A 141 4.55 -7.10 -20.94
CA LEU A 141 4.15 -6.96 -22.36
C LEU A 141 2.62 -6.92 -22.53
N LYS A 142 1.90 -7.63 -21.65
CA LYS A 142 0.43 -7.68 -21.61
C LYS A 142 0.00 -7.97 -20.16
N GLY A 143 -1.06 -7.29 -19.70
CA GLY A 143 -1.53 -7.42 -18.31
C GLY A 143 -0.62 -6.67 -17.33
N GLY A 144 -0.47 -7.20 -16.11
CA GLY A 144 0.35 -6.57 -15.07
C GLY A 144 -0.25 -5.29 -14.49
N ILE A 145 -1.57 -5.13 -14.59
CA ILE A 145 -2.29 -3.98 -14.04
C ILE A 145 -2.49 -4.21 -12.54
N SER A 146 -2.13 -3.22 -11.74
CA SER A 146 -2.48 -3.17 -10.32
C SER A 146 -3.80 -2.44 -10.15
N GLU A 147 -4.69 -3.03 -9.37
CA GLU A 147 -5.92 -2.38 -8.92
C GLU A 147 -5.76 -2.02 -7.45
N TRP A 148 -6.40 -0.93 -7.02
CA TRP A 148 -6.45 -0.55 -5.62
C TRP A 148 -7.87 -0.10 -5.27
N ILE A 149 -8.19 -0.17 -3.99
CA ILE A 149 -9.42 0.39 -3.44
C ILE A 149 -9.09 1.12 -2.15
N ASP A 150 -9.71 2.28 -1.93
CA ASP A 150 -9.55 3.01 -0.68
C ASP A 150 -10.44 2.37 0.41
N PRO A 151 -9.86 1.75 1.46
CA PRO A 151 -10.65 1.12 2.52
C PRO A 151 -11.51 2.13 3.29
N GLN A 152 -11.16 3.42 3.30
CA GLN A 152 -11.98 4.46 3.91
C GLN A 152 -13.26 4.71 3.10
N MET A 153 -13.20 4.62 1.77
CA MET A 153 -14.38 4.72 0.92
C MET A 153 -15.31 3.51 1.11
N ILE A 154 -14.74 2.30 1.22
CA ILE A 154 -15.51 1.09 1.57
C ILE A 154 -16.19 1.26 2.93
N TYR A 155 -15.45 1.75 3.93
CA TYR A 155 -15.97 2.00 5.27
C TYR A 155 -17.16 2.97 5.25
N ILE A 156 -17.04 4.09 4.53
CA ILE A 156 -18.12 5.07 4.38
C ILE A 156 -19.34 4.40 3.75
N LEU A 157 -19.17 3.72 2.61
CA LEU A 157 -20.28 3.07 1.90
C LEU A 157 -21.02 2.05 2.78
N LEU A 158 -20.28 1.20 3.51
CA LEU A 158 -20.88 0.23 4.42
C LEU A 158 -21.59 0.90 5.59
N ARG A 159 -21.03 1.98 6.14
CA ARG A 159 -21.62 2.68 7.29
C ARG A 159 -22.89 3.44 6.92
N GLU A 160 -22.92 4.06 5.73
CA GLU A 160 -24.11 4.73 5.21
C GLU A 160 -25.24 3.75 4.89
N ASP A 161 -24.91 2.54 4.44
CA ASP A 161 -25.90 1.47 4.22
C ASP A 161 -26.41 0.88 5.54
N ASN A 162 -25.50 0.41 6.40
CA ASN A 162 -25.85 -0.17 7.69
C ASN A 162 -24.68 -0.06 8.72
N PRO A 163 -24.82 0.79 9.77
CA PRO A 163 -23.76 0.95 10.77
C PRO A 163 -23.46 -0.33 11.56
N ASP A 164 -24.43 -1.24 11.72
CA ASP A 164 -24.21 -2.52 12.42
C ASP A 164 -23.29 -3.46 11.63
N VAL A 165 -23.31 -3.39 10.29
CA VAL A 165 -22.40 -4.17 9.42
C VAL A 165 -20.96 -3.76 9.67
N VAL A 166 -20.69 -2.46 9.68
CA VAL A 166 -19.35 -1.93 9.97
C VAL A 166 -18.90 -2.29 11.37
N LYS A 167 -19.79 -2.19 12.36
CA LYS A 167 -19.49 -2.60 13.74
C LYS A 167 -19.11 -4.08 13.81
N ALA A 168 -19.81 -4.94 13.09
CA ALA A 168 -19.49 -6.36 13.02
C ALA A 168 -18.16 -6.63 12.32
N LEU A 169 -17.89 -6.00 11.16
CA LEU A 169 -16.68 -6.24 10.36
C LEU A 169 -15.40 -5.65 10.97
N THR A 170 -15.52 -4.55 11.72
CA THR A 170 -14.39 -3.93 12.44
C THR A 170 -14.13 -4.57 13.81
N HIS A 171 -14.95 -5.53 14.21
CA HIS A 171 -14.75 -6.22 15.48
C HIS A 171 -13.38 -6.92 15.47
N PRO A 172 -12.55 -6.82 16.54
CA PRO A 172 -11.19 -7.40 16.56
C PRO A 172 -11.12 -8.92 16.35
N LYS A 173 -12.26 -9.61 16.42
CA LYS A 173 -12.40 -11.06 16.17
C LYS A 173 -13.15 -11.40 14.88
N ALA A 174 -13.45 -10.41 14.02
CA ALA A 174 -14.16 -10.63 12.76
C ALA A 174 -13.29 -11.37 11.74
N MET A 175 -11.97 -11.16 11.80
CA MET A 175 -10.99 -11.83 10.94
C MET A 175 -9.89 -12.43 11.81
N SER A 176 -9.68 -13.74 11.69
CA SER A 176 -8.53 -14.44 12.27
C SER A 176 -7.78 -15.14 11.14
N ILE A 177 -6.49 -14.82 10.98
CA ILE A 177 -5.63 -15.50 10.02
C ILE A 177 -4.98 -16.66 10.77
N PRO A 178 -5.15 -17.91 10.31
CA PRO A 178 -4.48 -19.03 10.94
C PRO A 178 -2.97 -18.90 10.76
N GLU A 179 -2.21 -19.36 11.75
CA GLU A 179 -0.76 -19.48 11.63
C GLU A 179 -0.38 -20.31 10.41
N HIS A 180 0.59 -19.82 9.63
CA HIS A 180 1.22 -20.64 8.60
C HIS A 180 2.02 -21.74 9.30
N ARG A 181 1.84 -23.01 8.91
CA ARG A 181 2.54 -24.14 9.52
C ARG A 181 3.18 -25.00 8.45
N VAL A 182 4.46 -25.31 8.61
CA VAL A 182 5.21 -26.25 7.76
C VAL A 182 5.75 -27.35 8.65
N ASP A 183 5.43 -28.61 8.32
CA ASP A 183 5.83 -29.80 9.09
C ASP A 183 5.49 -29.78 10.59
N GLY A 184 4.46 -29.01 10.98
CA GLY A 184 3.98 -28.90 12.36
C GLY A 184 4.60 -27.74 13.16
N GLU A 185 5.59 -27.05 12.59
CA GLU A 185 6.19 -25.83 13.13
C GLU A 185 5.52 -24.59 12.53
N VAL A 186 5.46 -23.50 13.30
CA VAL A 186 4.93 -22.19 12.90
C VAL A 186 6.05 -21.37 12.26
#